data_AF-A0A6J5WRJ4-F1
#
_entry.id   AF-A0A6J5WRJ4-F1
#
_cell.length_a   1.000
_cell.length_b   1.000
_cell.length_c   1.000
_cell.angle_alpha   90.00
_cell.angle_beta   90.00
_cell.angle_gamma   90.00
#
_symmetry.space_group_name_H-M   'P 1'
#
loop_
_entity.id
_entity.type
_entity.pdbx_description
1 polymer ?
#
loop_
_entity_poly.entity_id
_entity_poly.type
_entity_poly.pdbx_seq_one_letter_code
_entity_poly.pdbx_strand_id
1 'polypeptide(L)'
;MASLRSSLGRTFSWICDGELELGSYCTQRTIINGVNLLFLFVFCLLALIGSIRKHHITVPFRRDHFSIVVSICCALTSIAYFAAGLWDLIAQSDVSGHFGWLDYFVRGLVWFSYTVSLLVQRSKWIKVLNSVWWVSSFSLVSAYNIEVLIRTHNIHMFDAMTWPVNLLLLLCAVRNLSQCVYQHAQDNSLSEPLLARKSAGKSQKTELEHASFLSKLTFAWINPLLKLGSSKTLALEDIPSLVAEDEADLAYQKFAHAWDSLSREKRPSSTRNLVLQTVAKVYMKEIHG
;
A
#
# COMPACT_ATOMS: atom_id res chain seq x y z
N MET A 1 -30.55 9.33 -16.29
CA MET A 1 -29.06 9.35 -16.44
C MET A 1 -28.54 10.57 -17.19
N ALA A 2 -29.22 11.08 -18.22
CA ALA A 2 -28.76 12.27 -18.96
C ALA A 2 -28.70 13.58 -18.13
N SER A 3 -29.63 13.80 -17.18
CA SER A 3 -29.63 15.01 -16.35
C SER A 3 -28.47 15.04 -15.35
N LEU A 4 -28.10 13.89 -14.77
CA LEU A 4 -26.98 13.79 -13.82
C LEU A 4 -25.64 14.08 -14.49
N ARG A 5 -25.45 13.57 -15.73
CA ARG A 5 -24.25 13.83 -16.54
C ARG A 5 -24.14 15.31 -16.97
N SER A 6 -25.28 15.94 -17.27
CA SER A 6 -25.34 17.37 -17.60
C SER A 6 -25.16 18.30 -16.38
N SER A 7 -25.49 17.81 -15.19
CA SER A 7 -25.30 18.51 -13.91
C SER A 7 -23.83 18.46 -13.51
N LEU A 8 -23.23 17.24 -13.52
CA LEU A 8 -21.80 17.07 -13.30
C LEU A 8 -20.98 17.87 -14.31
N GLY A 9 -21.30 17.79 -15.61
CA GLY A 9 -20.58 18.54 -16.65
C GLY A 9 -20.57 20.05 -16.42
N ARG A 10 -21.68 20.62 -15.91
CA ARG A 10 -21.79 22.05 -15.57
C ARG A 10 -21.04 22.42 -14.29
N THR A 11 -21.06 21.57 -13.26
CA THR A 11 -20.29 21.81 -12.03
C THR A 11 -18.78 21.73 -12.29
N PHE A 12 -18.35 20.78 -13.12
CA PHE A 12 -16.93 20.62 -13.47
C PHE A 12 -16.42 21.72 -14.42
N SER A 13 -17.22 22.14 -15.41
CA SER A 13 -16.89 23.25 -16.32
C SER A 13 -16.73 24.60 -15.60
N TRP A 14 -17.38 24.77 -14.44
CA TRP A 14 -17.33 26.02 -13.67
C TRP A 14 -16.19 26.05 -12.63
N ILE A 15 -15.69 24.88 -12.24
CA ILE A 15 -14.53 24.72 -11.33
C ILE A 15 -13.20 24.78 -12.11
N CYS A 16 -13.18 24.28 -13.34
CA CYS A 16 -12.02 24.27 -14.22
C CYS A 16 -12.36 25.01 -15.51
N ASP A 17 -12.31 26.35 -15.45
CA ASP A 17 -12.43 27.34 -16.53
C ASP A 17 -12.72 26.80 -17.96
N GLY A 18 -13.90 26.17 -18.14
CA GLY A 18 -14.46 25.80 -19.43
C GLY A 18 -13.90 24.60 -20.21
N GLU A 19 -12.70 24.08 -19.93
CA GLU A 19 -12.04 23.10 -20.84
C GLU A 19 -11.96 21.68 -20.24
N LEU A 20 -12.94 20.84 -20.58
CA LEU A 20 -13.01 19.42 -20.20
C LEU A 20 -12.06 18.56 -21.05
N GLU A 21 -10.76 18.87 -21.05
CA GLU A 21 -9.75 17.90 -21.45
C GLU A 21 -9.43 17.00 -20.25
N LEU A 22 -9.60 15.68 -20.41
CA LEU A 22 -9.26 14.68 -19.38
C LEU A 22 -7.80 14.76 -18.89
N GLY A 23 -6.93 15.46 -19.62
CA GLY A 23 -5.52 15.68 -19.27
C GLY A 23 -5.21 16.99 -18.54
N SER A 24 -6.19 17.85 -18.24
CA SER A 24 -5.93 19.08 -17.49
C SER A 24 -5.68 18.79 -16.00
N TYR A 25 -4.67 19.45 -15.41
CA TYR A 25 -4.32 19.31 -13.99
C TYR A 25 -5.50 19.59 -13.06
N CYS A 26 -6.35 20.55 -13.43
CA CYS A 26 -7.54 20.88 -12.65
C CYS A 26 -8.54 19.71 -12.63
N THR A 27 -8.82 19.11 -13.79
CA THR A 27 -9.72 17.96 -13.91
C THR A 27 -9.19 16.73 -13.17
N GLN A 28 -7.89 16.44 -13.28
CA GLN A 28 -7.25 15.36 -12.51
C GLN A 28 -7.38 15.58 -11.01
N ARG A 29 -7.11 16.80 -10.52
CA ARG A 29 -7.26 17.17 -9.11
C ARG A 29 -8.70 17.04 -8.62
N THR A 30 -9.69 17.43 -9.42
CA THR A 30 -11.11 17.25 -9.07
C THR A 30 -11.50 15.76 -9.02
N ILE A 31 -10.99 14.93 -9.93
CA ILE A 31 -11.23 13.48 -9.92
C ILE A 31 -10.67 12.86 -8.64
N ILE A 32 -9.44 13.21 -8.25
CA ILE A 32 -8.81 12.72 -7.01
C ILE A 32 -9.66 13.08 -5.79
N ASN A 33 -10.08 14.34 -5.68
CA ASN A 33 -10.94 14.81 -4.60
C ASN A 33 -12.29 14.06 -4.60
N GLY A 34 -12.90 13.86 -5.78
CA GLY A 34 -14.16 13.13 -5.93
C GLY A 34 -14.07 11.67 -5.46
N VAL A 35 -13.01 10.96 -5.83
CA VAL A 35 -12.76 9.58 -5.38
C VAL A 35 -12.58 9.53 -3.85
N ASN A 36 -11.83 10.47 -3.27
CA ASN A 36 -11.64 10.54 -1.82
C ASN A 36 -12.94 10.82 -1.06
N LEU A 37 -13.79 11.70 -1.59
CA LEU A 37 -15.11 11.98 -1.00
C LEU A 37 -16.04 10.76 -1.07
N LEU A 38 -15.97 9.98 -2.16
CA LEU A 38 -16.72 8.73 -2.27
C LEU A 38 -16.30 7.73 -1.18
N PHE A 39 -15.00 7.52 -0.98
CA PHE A 39 -14.51 6.66 0.09
C PHE A 39 -14.91 7.16 1.47
N LEU A 40 -14.81 8.47 1.72
CA LEU A 40 -15.27 9.08 2.96
C LEU A 40 -16.76 8.80 3.22
N PHE A 41 -17.59 8.96 2.19
CA PHE A 41 -19.03 8.67 2.31
C PHE A 41 -19.28 7.21 2.71
N VAL A 42 -18.63 6.25 2.03
CA VAL A 42 -18.75 4.82 2.36
C VAL A 42 -18.22 4.54 3.78
N PHE A 43 -17.11 5.15 4.18
CA PHE A 43 -16.56 5.03 5.54
C PHE A 43 -17.55 5.52 6.59
N CYS A 44 -18.17 6.69 6.39
CA CYS A 44 -19.18 7.23 7.29
C CYS A 44 -20.38 6.29 7.41
N LEU A 45 -20.88 5.74 6.31
CA LEU A 45 -21.98 4.76 6.33
C LEU A 45 -21.62 3.52 7.15
N LEU A 46 -20.44 2.93 6.93
CA LEU A 46 -20.01 1.75 7.69
C LEU A 46 -19.77 2.08 9.18
N ALA A 47 -19.25 3.26 9.49
CA ALA A 47 -19.06 3.71 10.86
C ALA A 47 -20.40 3.94 11.59
N LEU A 48 -21.40 4.49 10.89
CA LEU A 48 -22.77 4.69 11.41
C LEU A 48 -23.46 3.35 11.64
N ILE A 49 -23.46 2.45 10.65
CA ILE A 49 -23.99 1.08 10.79
C ILE A 49 -23.30 0.35 11.94
N GLY A 50 -21.97 0.49 12.03
CA GLY A 50 -21.17 -0.08 13.12
C GLY A 50 -21.52 0.48 14.48
N SER A 51 -21.82 1.78 14.59
CA SER A 51 -22.21 2.45 15.83
C SER A 51 -23.60 2.01 16.29
N ILE A 52 -24.56 1.93 15.36
CA ILE A 52 -25.92 1.46 15.64
C ILE A 52 -25.92 -0.01 16.09
N ARG A 53 -25.13 -0.87 15.42
CA ARG A 53 -25.07 -2.31 15.72
C ARG A 53 -24.29 -2.62 17.00
N LYS A 54 -23.40 -1.73 17.45
CA LYS A 54 -22.42 -1.99 18.51
C LYS A 54 -22.62 -1.07 19.71
N HIS A 55 -23.84 -0.99 20.21
CA HIS A 55 -24.15 -0.34 21.49
C HIS A 55 -23.63 -1.10 22.73
N HIS A 56 -23.06 -2.30 22.55
CA HIS A 56 -22.41 -3.06 23.62
C HIS A 56 -21.04 -3.56 23.17
N ILE A 57 -20.05 -3.41 24.07
CA ILE A 57 -18.67 -3.92 23.99
C ILE A 57 -17.69 -3.01 23.23
N THR A 58 -17.19 -2.00 23.96
CA THR A 58 -15.94 -1.32 23.68
C THR A 58 -14.79 -2.26 24.02
N VAL A 59 -14.30 -3.03 23.04
CA VAL A 59 -13.03 -3.74 23.20
C VAL A 59 -11.92 -2.70 23.15
N PRO A 60 -11.07 -2.56 24.19
CA PRO A 60 -9.93 -1.66 24.15
C PRO A 60 -8.91 -2.21 23.15
N PHE A 61 -8.83 -1.57 21.98
CA PHE A 61 -7.82 -1.86 20.98
C PHE A 61 -6.52 -1.18 21.40
N ARG A 62 -5.46 -1.94 21.69
CA ARG A 62 -4.10 -1.40 21.87
C ARG A 62 -3.69 -0.72 20.56
N ARG A 63 -3.65 0.61 20.55
CA ARG A 63 -3.25 1.42 19.40
C ARG A 63 -1.74 1.31 19.20
N ASP A 64 -1.33 1.02 17.96
CA ASP A 64 0.06 1.03 17.55
C ASP A 64 0.62 2.46 17.59
N HIS A 65 1.77 2.66 18.25
CA HIS A 65 2.43 3.96 18.36
C HIS A 65 2.72 4.57 16.98
N PHE A 66 3.08 3.72 16.00
CA PHE A 66 3.31 4.17 14.63
C PHE A 66 2.05 4.79 14.00
N SER A 67 0.90 4.14 14.14
CA SER A 67 -0.38 4.67 13.64
C SER A 67 -0.78 5.99 14.30
N ILE A 68 -0.40 6.22 15.56
CA ILE A 68 -0.66 7.48 16.27
C ILE A 68 0.21 8.60 15.67
N VAL A 69 1.49 8.34 15.43
CA VAL A 69 2.40 9.33 14.82
C VAL A 69 1.90 9.73 13.43
N VAL A 70 1.55 8.77 12.57
CA VAL A 70 0.99 9.05 11.24
C VAL A 70 -0.31 9.84 11.34
N SER A 71 -1.16 9.54 12.31
CA SER A 71 -2.40 10.28 12.57
C SER A 71 -2.14 11.73 12.96
N ILE A 72 -1.10 12.01 13.76
CA ILE A 72 -0.73 13.38 14.13
C ILE A 72 -0.23 14.14 12.88
N CYS A 73 0.58 13.52 12.03
CA CYS A 73 1.01 14.13 10.77
C CYS A 73 -0.19 14.46 9.85
N CYS A 74 -1.18 13.57 9.78
CA CYS A 74 -2.42 13.81 9.02
C CYS A 74 -3.27 14.95 9.62
N ALA A 75 -3.30 15.07 10.94
CA ALA A 75 -4.01 16.16 11.62
C ALA A 75 -3.33 17.52 11.37
N LEU A 76 -2.00 17.58 11.46
CA LEU A 76 -1.23 18.79 11.19
C LEU A 76 -1.39 19.26 9.74
N THR A 77 -1.36 18.34 8.78
CA THR A 77 -1.61 18.65 7.36
C THR A 77 -3.04 19.14 7.13
N SER A 78 -4.05 18.53 7.77
CA SER A 78 -5.43 19.03 7.74
C SER A 78 -5.56 20.46 8.27
N ILE A 79 -4.94 20.77 9.41
CA ILE A 79 -4.93 22.12 9.99
C ILE A 79 -4.26 23.12 9.03
N ALA A 80 -3.13 22.75 8.41
CA ALA A 80 -2.46 23.59 7.44
C ALA A 80 -3.35 23.92 6.23
N TYR A 81 -4.10 22.93 5.72
CA TYR A 81 -5.06 23.16 4.63
C TYR A 81 -6.22 24.06 5.02
N PHE A 82 -6.79 23.88 6.22
CA PHE A 82 -7.84 24.78 6.72
C PHE A 82 -7.32 26.19 6.96
N ALA A 83 -6.10 26.33 7.48
CA ALA A 83 -5.46 27.65 7.67
C ALA A 83 -5.19 28.35 6.34
N ALA A 84 -4.67 27.62 5.34
CA ALA A 84 -4.47 28.15 3.99
C ALA A 84 -5.79 28.57 3.33
N GLY A 85 -6.84 27.77 3.50
CA GLY A 85 -8.16 28.12 3.02
C GLY A 85 -8.73 29.37 3.72
N LEU A 86 -8.66 29.43 5.05
CA LEU A 86 -9.14 30.59 5.80
C LEU A 86 -8.37 31.86 5.41
N TRP A 87 -7.06 31.74 5.18
CA TRP A 87 -6.24 32.84 4.68
C TRP A 87 -6.72 33.33 3.32
N ASP A 88 -7.01 32.42 2.39
CA ASP A 88 -7.54 32.76 1.06
C ASP A 88 -8.90 33.47 1.14
N LEU A 89 -9.80 33.03 2.03
CA LEU A 89 -11.08 33.71 2.30
C LEU A 89 -10.90 35.12 2.84
N ILE A 90 -9.93 35.33 3.73
CA ILE A 90 -9.68 36.64 4.35
C ILE A 90 -9.00 37.58 3.34
N ALA A 91 -8.12 37.03 2.50
CA ALA A 91 -7.36 37.80 1.51
C ALA A 91 -8.20 38.21 0.29
N GLN A 92 -9.21 37.43 -0.09
CA GLN A 92 -10.11 37.75 -1.21
C GLN A 92 -11.36 38.52 -0.74
N SER A 93 -11.20 39.83 -0.53
CA SER A 93 -12.32 40.76 -0.34
C SER A 93 -12.91 41.31 -1.65
N ASP A 94 -12.30 41.04 -2.81
CA ASP A 94 -12.73 41.61 -4.09
C ASP A 94 -13.16 40.55 -5.13
N VAL A 95 -14.45 40.63 -5.45
CA VAL A 95 -15.23 40.13 -6.59
C VAL A 95 -14.40 39.57 -7.76
N SER A 96 -14.16 38.25 -7.80
CA SER A 96 -14.38 37.37 -8.98
C SER A 96 -13.76 35.96 -8.86
N GLY A 97 -13.05 35.63 -7.77
CA GLY A 97 -12.38 34.32 -7.57
C GLY A 97 -13.06 33.32 -6.62
N HIS A 98 -14.39 33.36 -6.49
CA HIS A 98 -15.18 32.91 -5.31
C HIS A 98 -15.04 31.45 -4.80
N PHE A 99 -14.31 30.54 -5.48
CA PHE A 99 -14.31 29.11 -5.12
C PHE A 99 -12.93 28.47 -4.90
N GLY A 100 -11.83 29.23 -4.95
CA GLY A 100 -10.49 28.72 -4.63
C GLY A 100 -10.41 28.09 -3.23
N TRP A 101 -11.08 28.72 -2.26
CA TRP A 101 -11.21 28.21 -0.90
C TRP A 101 -11.81 26.80 -0.81
N LEU A 102 -12.76 26.45 -1.67
CA LEU A 102 -13.43 25.15 -1.61
C LEU A 102 -12.46 23.99 -1.85
N ASP A 103 -11.46 24.15 -2.72
CA ASP A 103 -10.45 23.11 -2.93
C ASP A 103 -9.63 22.87 -1.66
N TYR A 104 -9.21 23.94 -0.97
CA TYR A 104 -8.51 23.85 0.32
C TYR A 104 -9.39 23.22 1.40
N PHE A 105 -10.67 23.58 1.45
CA PHE A 105 -11.63 23.02 2.39
C PHE A 105 -11.85 21.51 2.18
N VAL A 106 -12.08 21.09 0.93
CA VAL A 106 -12.24 19.66 0.58
C VAL A 106 -10.99 18.88 0.93
N ARG A 107 -9.79 19.40 0.62
CA ARG A 107 -8.51 18.78 1.00
C ARG A 107 -8.37 18.66 2.51
N GLY A 108 -8.69 19.72 3.25
CA GLY A 108 -8.69 19.72 4.72
C GLY A 108 -9.59 18.63 5.29
N LEU A 109 -10.79 18.45 4.74
CA LEU A 109 -11.76 17.43 5.12
C LEU A 109 -11.25 16.00 4.81
N VAL A 110 -10.63 15.80 3.65
CA VAL A 110 -10.02 14.51 3.28
C VAL A 110 -8.88 14.16 4.25
N TRP A 111 -7.98 15.10 4.55
CA TRP A 111 -6.90 14.86 5.53
C TRP A 111 -7.41 14.63 6.96
N PHE A 112 -8.44 15.37 7.36
CA PHE A 112 -9.12 15.13 8.63
C PHE A 112 -9.71 13.72 8.67
N SER A 113 -10.33 13.29 7.58
CA SER A 113 -10.90 11.96 7.49
C SER A 113 -9.84 10.85 7.55
N TYR A 114 -8.63 11.06 7.02
CA TYR A 114 -7.52 10.12 7.20
C TYR A 114 -7.15 9.99 8.68
N THR A 115 -7.08 11.10 9.42
CA THR A 115 -6.87 11.11 10.88
C THR A 115 -7.92 10.25 11.59
N VAL A 116 -9.22 10.49 11.31
CA VAL A 116 -10.31 9.73 11.92
C VAL A 116 -10.27 8.25 11.51
N SER A 117 -9.95 7.95 10.26
CA SER A 117 -9.87 6.57 9.74
C SER A 117 -8.76 5.75 10.41
N LEU A 118 -7.63 6.39 10.79
CA LEU A 118 -6.57 5.78 11.57
C LEU A 118 -7.00 5.52 13.02
N LEU A 119 -7.82 6.41 13.59
CA LEU A 119 -8.33 6.31 14.96
C LEU A 119 -9.44 5.25 15.11
N VAL A 120 -10.24 5.04 14.06
CA VAL A 120 -11.42 4.17 14.05
C VAL A 120 -11.15 2.89 13.26
N GLN A 121 -10.41 1.97 13.86
CA GLN A 121 -10.10 0.64 13.28
C GLN A 121 -10.87 -0.51 13.96
N ARG A 122 -12.15 -0.28 14.28
CA ARG A 122 -12.94 -1.17 15.16
C ARG A 122 -13.44 -2.47 14.50
N SER A 123 -13.45 -2.58 13.17
CA SER A 123 -14.02 -3.72 12.43
C SER A 123 -13.06 -4.18 11.33
N LYS A 124 -13.04 -5.49 11.04
CA LYS A 124 -12.28 -6.08 9.92
C LYS A 124 -12.65 -5.38 8.59
N TRP A 125 -13.95 -5.17 8.33
CA TRP A 125 -14.44 -4.48 7.13
C TRP A 125 -13.98 -3.03 7.02
N ILE A 126 -13.98 -2.30 8.15
CA ILE A 126 -13.50 -0.91 8.19
C ILE A 126 -11.98 -0.85 7.94
N LYS A 127 -11.21 -1.79 8.51
CA LYS A 127 -9.77 -1.89 8.26
C LYS A 127 -9.47 -2.16 6.78
N VAL A 128 -10.20 -3.08 6.15
CA VAL A 128 -10.03 -3.37 4.71
C VAL A 128 -10.40 -2.16 3.87
N LEU A 129 -11.56 -1.54 4.13
CA LEU A 129 -11.98 -0.33 3.41
C LEU A 129 -10.95 0.80 3.52
N ASN A 130 -10.51 1.11 4.74
CA ASN A 130 -9.51 2.16 4.97
C ASN A 130 -8.19 1.84 4.28
N SER A 131 -7.77 0.57 4.28
CA SER A 131 -6.54 0.15 3.60
C SER A 131 -6.65 0.32 2.09
N VAL A 132 -7.77 -0.09 1.48
CA VAL A 132 -8.05 0.12 0.05
C VAL A 132 -8.09 1.61 -0.29
N TRP A 133 -8.73 2.41 0.56
CA TRP A 133 -8.80 3.86 0.38
C TRP A 133 -7.41 4.51 0.43
N TRP A 134 -6.57 4.20 1.42
CA TRP A 134 -5.23 4.78 1.52
C TRP A 134 -4.32 4.36 0.36
N VAL A 135 -4.40 3.09 -0.08
CA VAL A 135 -3.67 2.60 -1.27
C VAL A 135 -4.13 3.38 -2.51
N SER A 136 -5.44 3.48 -2.75
CA SER A 136 -6.00 4.21 -3.88
C SER A 136 -5.58 5.68 -3.85
N SER A 137 -5.60 6.30 -2.67
CA SER A 137 -5.22 7.71 -2.49
C SER A 137 -3.76 7.93 -2.83
N PHE A 138 -2.86 7.08 -2.32
CA PHE A 138 -1.44 7.15 -2.61
C PHE A 138 -1.16 6.95 -4.11
N SER A 139 -1.77 5.93 -4.73
CA SER A 139 -1.57 5.66 -6.16
C SER A 139 -2.00 6.84 -7.04
N LEU A 140 -3.17 7.43 -6.77
CA LEU A 140 -3.67 8.57 -7.53
C LEU A 140 -2.82 9.83 -7.34
N VAL A 141 -2.46 10.16 -6.10
CA VAL A 141 -1.61 11.33 -5.78
C VAL A 141 -0.21 11.15 -6.36
N SER A 142 0.36 9.95 -6.26
CA SER A 142 1.69 9.67 -6.81
C SER A 142 1.69 9.75 -8.34
N ALA A 143 0.66 9.23 -9.01
CA ALA A 143 0.55 9.33 -10.47
C ALA A 143 0.47 10.80 -10.92
N TYR A 144 -0.37 11.61 -10.27
CA TYR A 144 -0.46 13.04 -10.53
C TYR A 144 0.88 13.76 -10.31
N ASN A 145 1.53 13.53 -9.17
CA ASN A 145 2.82 14.17 -8.86
C ASN A 145 3.93 13.77 -9.84
N ILE A 146 3.97 12.50 -10.27
CA ILE A 146 4.93 12.04 -11.29
C ILE A 146 4.65 12.71 -12.63
N GLU A 147 3.38 12.81 -13.06
CA GLU A 147 3.02 13.49 -14.31
C GLU A 147 3.41 14.98 -14.28
N VAL A 148 3.10 15.68 -13.19
CA VAL A 148 3.49 17.08 -12.97
C VAL A 148 5.01 17.22 -12.95
N LEU A 149 5.73 16.33 -12.28
CA LEU A 149 7.19 16.36 -12.23
C LEU A 149 7.81 16.20 -13.63
N ILE A 150 7.29 15.27 -14.44
CA ILE A 150 7.78 15.03 -15.81
C ILE A 150 7.48 16.22 -16.73
N ARG A 151 6.27 16.80 -16.64
CA ARG A 151 5.85 17.89 -17.53
C ARG A 151 6.43 19.25 -17.16
N THR A 152 6.47 19.58 -15.87
CA THR A 152 6.80 20.93 -15.38
C THR A 152 8.17 21.04 -14.71
N HIS A 153 8.86 19.91 -14.46
CA HIS A 153 10.15 19.83 -13.76
C HIS A 153 10.19 20.55 -12.39
N ASN A 154 9.01 20.89 -11.85
CA ASN A 154 8.84 21.59 -10.60
C ASN A 154 7.77 20.88 -9.80
N ILE A 155 8.05 20.65 -8.52
CA ILE A 155 7.07 20.14 -7.56
C ILE A 155 6.65 21.32 -6.68
N HIS A 156 5.35 21.54 -6.54
CA HIS A 156 4.85 22.50 -5.57
C HIS A 156 5.24 22.06 -4.15
N MET A 157 5.75 22.99 -3.34
CA MET A 157 6.27 22.71 -1.99
C MET A 157 5.26 21.97 -1.08
N PHE A 158 3.96 22.27 -1.22
CA PHE A 158 2.88 21.58 -0.49
C PHE A 158 2.68 20.12 -0.94
N ASP A 159 2.80 19.84 -2.23
CA ASP A 159 2.68 18.49 -2.76
C ASP A 159 3.92 17.65 -2.38
N ALA A 160 5.10 18.28 -2.33
CA ALA A 160 6.32 17.66 -1.85
C ALA A 160 6.25 17.24 -0.37
N MET A 161 5.64 18.04 0.49
CA MET A 161 5.48 17.72 1.93
C MET A 161 4.40 16.67 2.19
N THR A 162 3.34 16.64 1.39
CA THR A 162 2.22 15.72 1.59
C THR A 162 2.46 14.33 0.98
N TRP A 163 3.35 14.22 -0.01
CA TRP A 163 3.72 12.94 -0.62
C TRP A 163 4.31 11.91 0.37
N PRO A 164 5.29 12.24 1.24
CA PRO A 164 5.81 11.29 2.23
C PRO A 164 4.76 10.92 3.29
N VAL A 165 3.85 11.83 3.65
CA VAL A 165 2.75 11.49 4.58
C VAL A 165 1.79 10.47 3.95
N ASN A 166 1.50 10.59 2.65
CA ASN A 166 0.73 9.58 1.91
C ASN A 166 1.48 8.24 1.81
N LEU A 167 2.81 8.25 1.69
CA LEU A 167 3.62 7.03 1.74
C LEU A 167 3.52 6.34 3.11
N LEU A 168 3.53 7.10 4.21
CA LEU A 168 3.31 6.55 5.55
C LEU A 168 1.91 5.93 5.70
N LEU A 169 0.88 6.54 5.10
CA LEU A 169 -0.48 5.97 5.03
C LEU A 169 -0.50 4.64 4.25
N LEU A 170 0.24 4.55 3.15
CA LEU A 170 0.41 3.29 2.40
C LEU A 170 1.02 2.20 3.28
N LEU A 171 2.08 2.50 4.03
CA LEU A 171 2.69 1.55 4.95
C LEU A 171 1.71 1.06 6.03
N CYS A 172 0.88 1.98 6.56
CA CYS A 172 -0.21 1.62 7.47
C CYS A 172 -1.24 0.69 6.80
N ALA A 173 -1.61 0.95 5.54
CA ALA A 173 -2.53 0.11 4.78
C ALA A 173 -1.99 -1.31 4.59
N VAL A 174 -0.74 -1.43 4.17
CA VAL A 174 -0.06 -2.71 3.96
C VAL A 174 0.02 -3.50 5.26
N ARG A 175 0.38 -2.84 6.37
CA ARG A 175 0.38 -3.46 7.71
C ARG A 175 -1.01 -3.99 8.10
N ASN A 176 -2.04 -3.19 7.91
CA ASN A 176 -3.43 -3.56 8.24
C ASN A 176 -3.93 -4.74 7.41
N LEU A 177 -3.65 -4.75 6.10
CA LEU A 177 -4.00 -5.86 5.21
C LEU A 177 -3.24 -7.13 5.59
N SER A 178 -1.95 -7.02 5.90
CA SER A 178 -1.11 -8.15 6.30
C SER A 178 -1.61 -8.79 7.60
N GLN A 179 -2.00 -7.97 8.59
CA GLN A 179 -2.61 -8.46 9.81
C GLN A 179 -3.95 -9.16 9.55
N CYS A 180 -4.76 -8.65 8.63
CA CYS A 180 -6.04 -9.25 8.28
C CYS A 180 -5.85 -10.62 7.60
N VAL A 181 -4.90 -10.72 6.67
CA VAL A 181 -4.54 -11.97 5.99
C VAL A 181 -3.98 -12.97 7.00
N TYR A 182 -3.11 -12.54 7.90
CA TYR A 182 -2.56 -13.39 8.97
C TYR A 182 -3.66 -13.92 9.90
N GLN A 183 -4.58 -13.07 10.34
CA GLN A 183 -5.71 -13.51 11.17
C GLN A 183 -6.61 -14.50 10.44
N HIS A 184 -6.86 -14.30 9.14
CA HIS A 184 -7.66 -15.23 8.35
C HIS A 184 -6.98 -16.59 8.19
N ALA A 185 -5.67 -16.62 7.94
CA ALA A 185 -4.88 -17.85 7.90
C ALA A 185 -4.89 -18.60 9.24
N GLN A 186 -4.81 -17.87 10.36
CA GLN A 186 -4.85 -18.45 11.70
C GLN A 186 -6.24 -19.00 12.09
N ASP A 187 -7.33 -18.31 11.74
CA ASP A 187 -8.69 -18.80 11.99
C ASP A 187 -8.96 -20.10 11.19
N ASN A 188 -8.42 -20.19 9.97
CA ASN A 188 -8.52 -21.38 9.13
C ASN A 188 -7.68 -22.56 9.68
N SER A 189 -6.48 -22.30 10.23
CA SER A 189 -5.64 -23.35 10.84
C SER A 189 -6.13 -23.82 12.21
N LEU A 190 -6.85 -22.99 12.96
CA LEU A 190 -7.51 -23.39 14.21
C LEU A 190 -8.75 -24.25 13.99
N SER A 191 -9.26 -24.32 12.76
CA SER A 191 -10.36 -25.21 12.37
C SER A 191 -9.87 -26.62 11.97
N GLU A 192 -8.55 -26.84 11.94
CA GLU A 192 -7.97 -28.18 11.78
C GLU A 192 -7.87 -28.90 13.13
N PRO A 193 -8.25 -30.20 13.20
CA PRO A 193 -8.24 -30.94 14.45
C PRO A 193 -6.82 -31.04 15.02
N LEU A 194 -6.73 -30.82 16.34
CA LEU A 194 -5.50 -30.79 17.16
C LEU A 194 -4.61 -32.06 17.10
N LEU A 195 -4.95 -33.05 16.27
CA LEU A 195 -4.17 -34.24 15.99
C LEU A 195 -3.13 -34.04 14.86
N ALA A 196 -3.20 -32.94 14.09
CA ALA A 196 -2.26 -32.66 12.99
C ALA A 196 -0.89 -32.13 13.46
N ARG A 197 -0.71 -31.79 14.75
CA ARG A 197 0.53 -31.21 15.30
C ARG A 197 1.75 -32.13 15.17
N LYS A 198 1.55 -33.43 14.94
CA LYS A 198 2.64 -34.40 14.74
C LYS A 198 3.21 -34.42 13.31
N SER A 199 2.64 -33.64 12.38
CA SER A 199 3.08 -33.56 10.97
C SER A 199 3.76 -32.25 10.56
N ALA A 200 4.05 -31.36 11.52
CA ALA A 200 4.55 -29.99 11.31
C ALA A 200 5.77 -29.88 10.37
N GLY A 201 6.62 -30.91 10.32
CA GLY A 201 7.79 -30.94 9.44
C GLY A 201 7.47 -31.02 7.93
N LYS A 202 6.29 -31.53 7.53
CA LYS A 202 5.87 -31.54 6.11
C LYS A 202 5.04 -30.30 5.73
N SER A 203 4.30 -29.74 6.69
CA SER A 203 3.43 -28.58 6.45
C SER A 203 4.21 -27.28 6.22
N GLN A 204 5.36 -27.09 6.87
CA GLN A 204 6.12 -25.84 6.76
C GLN A 204 6.85 -25.69 5.41
N LYS A 205 7.23 -26.81 4.78
CA LYS A 205 7.81 -26.80 3.42
C LYS A 205 6.83 -26.15 2.41
N THR A 206 5.55 -26.49 2.54
CA THR A 206 4.47 -25.96 1.69
C THR A 206 4.16 -24.49 1.98
N GLU A 207 4.34 -24.01 3.22
CA GLU A 207 3.95 -22.67 3.63
C GLU A 207 4.88 -21.57 3.05
N LEU A 208 6.19 -21.86 2.91
CA LEU A 208 7.15 -20.95 2.27
C LEU A 208 6.96 -20.89 0.75
N GLU A 209 6.79 -22.05 0.11
CA GLU A 209 6.55 -22.14 -1.33
C GLU A 209 5.22 -21.46 -1.73
N HIS A 210 4.16 -21.64 -0.93
CA HIS A 210 2.82 -21.12 -1.21
C HIS A 210 2.47 -19.77 -0.53
N ALA A 211 3.44 -19.05 0.05
CA ALA A 211 3.16 -17.74 0.63
C ALA A 211 2.63 -16.76 -0.44
N SER A 212 1.53 -16.06 -0.12
CA SER A 212 0.96 -15.05 -1.03
C SER A 212 1.96 -13.93 -1.35
N PHE A 213 1.83 -13.29 -2.52
CA PHE A 213 2.72 -12.21 -2.95
C PHE A 213 2.88 -11.10 -1.91
N LEU A 214 1.77 -10.67 -1.29
CA LEU A 214 1.80 -9.67 -0.22
C LEU A 214 2.50 -10.20 1.05
N SER A 215 2.34 -11.48 1.37
CA SER A 215 3.02 -12.10 2.51
C SER A 215 4.54 -12.14 2.28
N LYS A 216 4.98 -12.50 1.07
CA LYS A 216 6.39 -12.45 0.66
C LYS A 216 6.96 -11.02 0.76
N LEU A 217 6.25 -10.04 0.19
CA LEU A 217 6.68 -8.63 0.17
C LEU A 217 6.82 -8.02 1.58
N THR A 218 5.93 -8.40 2.50
CA THR A 218 5.88 -7.85 3.86
C THR A 218 6.62 -8.71 4.89
N PHE A 219 7.29 -9.77 4.44
CA PHE A 219 7.92 -10.79 5.30
C PHE A 219 6.96 -11.42 6.32
N ALA A 220 5.63 -11.33 6.11
CA ALA A 220 4.66 -11.83 7.07
C ALA A 220 4.71 -13.36 7.25
N TRP A 221 5.22 -14.08 6.25
CA TRP A 221 5.42 -15.53 6.28
C TRP A 221 6.40 -15.99 7.36
N ILE A 222 7.30 -15.13 7.86
CA ILE A 222 8.27 -15.51 8.91
C ILE A 222 7.70 -15.40 10.34
N ASN A 223 6.55 -14.74 10.50
CA ASN A 223 5.95 -14.48 11.81
C ASN A 223 5.68 -15.74 12.67
N PRO A 224 5.22 -16.88 12.10
CA PRO A 224 5.07 -18.12 12.88
C PRO A 224 6.37 -18.59 13.51
N LEU A 225 7.49 -18.50 12.77
CA LEU A 225 8.81 -18.90 13.24
C LEU A 225 9.31 -17.96 14.34
N LEU A 226 9.13 -16.64 14.18
CA LEU A 226 9.49 -15.65 15.21
C LEU A 226 8.69 -15.87 16.52
N LYS A 227 7.40 -16.18 16.41
CA LYS A 227 6.55 -16.46 17.58
C LYS A 227 6.98 -17.75 18.29
N LEU A 228 7.37 -18.77 17.53
CA LEU A 228 7.89 -20.02 18.08
C LEU A 228 9.21 -19.78 18.82
N GLY A 229 10.13 -19.02 18.23
CA GLY A 229 11.41 -18.65 18.84
C GLY A 229 11.27 -17.78 20.09
N SER A 230 10.21 -16.99 20.19
CA SER A 230 9.88 -16.27 21.43
C SER A 230 9.38 -17.19 22.54
N SER A 231 8.88 -18.38 22.22
CA SER A 231 8.25 -19.32 23.17
C SER A 231 9.19 -20.44 23.59
N LYS A 232 10.08 -20.88 22.69
CA LYS A 232 11.09 -21.90 22.94
C LYS A 232 12.34 -21.63 22.10
N THR A 233 13.49 -22.16 22.53
CA THR A 233 14.67 -22.26 21.67
C THR A 233 14.33 -23.12 20.46
N LEU A 234 14.63 -22.62 19.26
CA LEU A 234 14.34 -23.31 18.01
C LEU A 234 15.29 -24.49 17.82
N ALA A 235 14.71 -25.65 17.48
CA ALA A 235 15.46 -26.82 17.02
C ALA A 235 15.59 -26.81 15.49
N LEU A 236 16.50 -27.61 14.94
CA LEU A 236 16.72 -27.68 13.49
C LEU A 236 15.47 -28.14 12.74
N GLU A 237 14.66 -29.03 13.35
CA GLU A 237 13.38 -29.45 12.80
C GLU A 237 12.30 -28.37 12.75
N ASP A 238 12.46 -27.26 13.51
CA ASP A 238 11.53 -26.13 13.50
C ASP A 238 11.83 -25.14 12.37
N ILE A 239 12.98 -25.29 11.69
CA ILE A 239 13.41 -24.41 10.60
C ILE A 239 12.81 -24.93 9.29
N PRO A 240 12.05 -24.11 8.54
CA PRO A 240 11.51 -24.51 7.25
C PRO A 240 12.64 -24.84 6.27
N SER A 241 12.45 -25.88 5.47
CA SER A 241 13.40 -26.24 4.40
C SER A 241 13.44 -25.17 3.32
N LEU A 242 14.57 -25.09 2.61
CA LEU A 242 14.71 -24.23 1.44
C LEU A 242 13.63 -24.54 0.38
N VAL A 243 13.23 -23.51 -0.36
CA VAL A 243 12.43 -23.64 -1.59
C VAL A 243 13.27 -24.40 -2.62
N ALA A 244 12.65 -25.25 -3.42
CA ALA A 244 13.35 -26.03 -4.45
C ALA A 244 14.28 -25.18 -5.35
N GLU A 245 13.90 -23.93 -5.62
CA GLU A 245 14.64 -22.97 -6.44
C GLU A 245 16.01 -22.58 -5.85
N ASP A 246 16.12 -22.59 -4.53
CA ASP A 246 17.30 -22.20 -3.75
C ASP A 246 18.12 -23.40 -3.27
N GLU A 247 17.75 -24.63 -3.67
CA GLU A 247 18.49 -25.83 -3.29
C GLU A 247 19.87 -25.89 -3.96
N ALA A 248 20.89 -26.28 -3.18
CA ALA A 248 22.27 -26.34 -3.65
C ALA A 248 22.49 -27.33 -4.81
N ASP A 249 21.78 -28.46 -4.81
CA ASP A 249 21.84 -29.44 -5.90
C ASP A 249 21.27 -28.86 -7.20
N LEU A 250 20.14 -28.18 -7.14
CA LEU A 250 19.57 -27.50 -8.32
C LEU A 250 20.50 -26.40 -8.83
N ALA A 251 21.08 -25.59 -7.94
CA ALA A 251 22.07 -24.57 -8.30
C ALA A 251 23.31 -25.19 -8.97
N TYR A 252 23.81 -26.30 -8.44
CA TYR A 252 24.91 -27.04 -9.03
C TYR A 252 24.56 -27.57 -10.43
N GLN A 253 23.40 -28.18 -10.60
CA GLN A 253 22.96 -28.72 -11.90
C GLN A 253 22.81 -27.62 -12.95
N LYS A 254 22.21 -26.47 -12.60
CA LYS A 254 22.11 -25.30 -13.48
C LYS A 254 23.50 -24.82 -13.93
N PHE A 255 24.44 -24.74 -12.98
CA PHE A 255 25.81 -24.33 -13.26
C PHE A 255 26.56 -25.34 -14.14
N ALA A 256 26.52 -26.63 -13.79
CA ALA A 256 27.20 -27.70 -14.52
C ALA A 256 26.72 -27.78 -15.98
N HIS A 257 25.41 -27.71 -16.19
CA HIS A 257 24.83 -27.73 -17.54
C HIS A 257 25.29 -26.51 -18.38
N ALA A 258 25.31 -25.31 -17.78
CA ALA A 258 25.80 -24.11 -18.46
C ALA A 258 27.31 -24.17 -18.74
N TRP A 259 28.08 -24.72 -17.79
CA TRP A 259 29.53 -24.93 -17.91
C TRP A 259 29.87 -25.86 -19.07
N ASP A 260 29.18 -27.00 -19.18
CA ASP A 260 29.41 -27.98 -20.24
C ASP A 260 29.10 -27.42 -21.61
N SER A 261 27.99 -26.68 -21.74
CA SER A 261 27.64 -25.96 -22.97
C SER A 261 28.74 -24.98 -23.39
N LEU A 262 29.25 -24.17 -22.45
CA LEU A 262 30.27 -23.17 -22.73
C LEU A 262 31.67 -23.76 -22.98
N SER A 263 31.98 -24.87 -22.30
CA SER A 263 33.24 -25.59 -22.48
C SER A 263 33.35 -26.20 -23.87
N ARG A 264 32.23 -26.65 -24.45
CA ARG A 264 32.16 -27.17 -25.83
C ARG A 264 32.30 -26.07 -26.90
N GLU A 265 31.90 -24.84 -26.60
CA GLU A 265 31.97 -23.68 -27.51
C GLU A 265 33.31 -22.92 -27.45
N LYS A 266 34.18 -23.27 -26.49
CA LYS A 266 35.43 -22.54 -26.24
C LYS A 266 36.41 -22.67 -27.42
N ARG A 267 36.63 -21.56 -28.14
CA ARG A 267 37.74 -21.45 -29.11
C ARG A 267 39.09 -21.31 -28.39
N PRO A 268 40.18 -21.90 -28.94
CA PRO A 268 41.50 -21.90 -28.30
C PRO A 268 42.11 -20.50 -28.09
N SER A 269 41.60 -19.45 -28.75
CA SER A 269 42.10 -18.08 -28.66
C SER A 269 41.34 -17.17 -27.68
N SER A 270 40.37 -17.69 -26.91
CA SER A 270 39.55 -16.87 -26.00
C SER A 270 40.19 -16.72 -24.62
N THR A 271 40.61 -15.50 -24.28
CA THR A 271 41.16 -15.11 -22.95
C THR A 271 40.09 -14.94 -21.87
N ARG A 272 38.82 -15.25 -22.17
CA ARG A 272 37.68 -14.96 -21.28
C ARG A 272 37.59 -15.99 -20.16
N ASN A 273 37.37 -15.54 -18.93
CA ASN A 273 37.16 -16.41 -17.77
C ASN A 273 35.82 -17.16 -17.91
N LEU A 274 35.90 -18.48 -18.13
CA LEU A 274 34.74 -19.36 -18.30
C LEU A 274 33.85 -19.43 -17.07
N VAL A 275 34.42 -19.29 -15.86
CA VAL A 275 33.65 -19.32 -14.62
C VAL A 275 32.72 -18.13 -14.58
N LEU A 276 33.26 -16.92 -14.79
CA LEU A 276 32.46 -15.70 -14.85
C LEU A 276 31.41 -15.75 -15.97
N GLN A 277 31.76 -16.30 -17.14
CA GLN A 277 30.82 -16.47 -18.24
C GLN A 277 29.69 -17.45 -17.91
N THR A 278 29.99 -18.52 -17.17
CA THR A 278 29.00 -19.51 -16.75
C THR A 278 28.07 -18.94 -15.68
N VAL A 279 28.63 -18.28 -14.66
CA VAL A 279 27.84 -17.56 -13.64
C VAL A 279 26.93 -16.53 -14.31
N ALA A 280 27.46 -15.73 -15.24
CA ALA A 280 26.67 -14.76 -15.97
C ALA A 280 25.55 -15.42 -16.79
N LYS A 281 25.83 -16.55 -17.46
CA LYS A 281 24.82 -17.28 -18.25
C LYS A 281 23.67 -17.82 -17.38
N VAL A 282 23.97 -18.25 -16.15
CA VAL A 282 22.97 -18.82 -15.24
C VAL A 282 22.16 -17.73 -14.51
N TYR A 283 22.81 -16.68 -14.00
CA TYR A 283 22.20 -15.76 -13.04
C TYR A 283 21.92 -14.35 -13.58
N MET A 284 22.35 -13.98 -14.79
CA MET A 284 22.11 -12.62 -15.31
C MET A 284 20.63 -12.28 -15.50
N LYS A 285 19.77 -13.29 -15.66
CA LYS A 285 18.32 -13.11 -15.81
C LYS A 285 17.65 -12.68 -14.50
N GLU A 286 18.20 -13.09 -13.35
CA GLU A 286 17.74 -12.70 -12.02
C GLU A 286 18.26 -11.31 -11.62
N ILE A 287 19.41 -10.89 -12.17
CA ILE A 287 20.03 -9.59 -11.87
C ILE A 287 19.35 -8.41 -12.60
N HIS A 288 18.68 -8.67 -13.74
CA HIS A 288 18.02 -7.63 -14.56
C HIS A 288 16.49 -7.62 -14.44
N GLY A 289 15.90 -8.49 -13.63
CA GLY A 289 14.45 -8.55 -13.37
C GLY A 289 14.08 -7.77 -12.11
#